data_AF-A0A9W9VTR5-F1
#
_entry.id   AF-A0A9W9VTR5-F1
#
_cell.length_a   1.000
_cell.length_b   1.000
_cell.length_c   1.000
_cell.angle_alpha   90.00
_cell.angle_beta   90.00
_cell.angle_gamma   90.00
#
_symmetry.space_group_name_H-M   'P 1'
#
loop_
_entity.id
_entity.type
_entity.pdbx_description
1 polymer ?
#
loop_
_entity_poly.entity_id
_entity_poly.type
_entity_poly.pdbx_seq_one_letter_code
_entity_poly.pdbx_strand_id
1 'polypeptide(L)'
;MTSAIDETPLSAFPHERRNSLEKHLQTRPDMQDLKNRHILLNTNVAPSLQSAQQELDRQRATDSLKKNLEKRPERDELVERISPRSFCCLSDSTVYTCVTHAVFMPLTRYYPRTLSSAVILTRQGNILPASTAAPALQAHARELERHMLADNLEHKIQNRPEPEALITQGILTEDEDPRSA
;
A
#
# COMPACT_ATOMS: atom_id res chain seq x y z
N MET A 1 63.97 1.03 -14.17
CA MET A 1 63.78 2.45 -13.78
C MET A 1 63.47 2.47 -12.30
N THR A 2 64.48 2.73 -11.47
CA THR A 2 64.36 2.81 -10.02
C THR A 2 63.77 4.17 -9.67
N SER A 3 62.55 4.21 -9.14
CA SER A 3 61.95 5.43 -8.60
C SER A 3 62.83 5.92 -7.47
N ALA A 4 63.49 7.06 -7.66
CA ALA A 4 64.29 7.73 -6.65
C ALA A 4 63.43 7.92 -5.40
N ILE A 5 63.78 7.21 -4.32
CA ILE A 5 63.12 7.34 -3.03
C ILE A 5 63.56 8.71 -2.48
N ASP A 6 62.57 9.54 -2.15
CA ASP A 6 62.80 10.86 -1.58
C ASP A 6 63.13 10.70 -0.08
N GLU A 7 64.43 10.82 0.22
CA GLU A 7 65.00 10.74 1.58
C GLU A 7 64.94 12.10 2.31
N THR A 8 64.22 13.10 1.79
CA THR A 8 64.08 14.38 2.51
C THR A 8 63.38 14.15 3.85
N PRO A 9 63.99 14.58 4.97
CA PRO A 9 63.41 14.34 6.28
C PRO A 9 62.08 15.08 6.38
N LEU A 10 61.00 14.35 6.71
CA LEU A 10 59.64 14.88 6.91
C LEU A 10 59.58 16.05 7.91
N SER A 11 60.64 16.33 8.67
CA SER A 11 60.75 17.46 9.59
C SER A 11 61.11 18.80 8.92
N ALA A 12 61.49 18.83 7.65
CA ALA A 12 62.02 20.05 7.00
C ALA A 12 61.01 21.20 6.86
N PHE A 13 59.69 20.91 6.82
CA PHE A 13 58.64 21.94 6.65
C PHE A 13 57.46 21.76 7.63
N PRO A 14 57.68 21.97 8.94
CA PRO A 14 56.64 21.77 9.95
C PRO A 14 55.47 22.76 9.81
N HIS A 15 55.76 23.97 9.33
CA HIS A 15 54.79 25.07 9.33
C HIS A 15 53.80 24.97 8.15
N GLU A 16 54.27 24.64 6.95
CA GLU A 16 53.40 24.41 5.78
C GLU A 16 52.48 23.21 5.97
N ARG A 17 52.98 22.12 6.60
CA ARG A 17 52.16 20.97 6.97
C ARG A 17 51.07 21.36 7.98
N ARG A 18 51.40 22.17 9.00
CA ARG A 18 50.41 22.68 9.97
C ARG A 18 49.33 23.50 9.28
N ASN A 19 49.71 24.42 8.41
CA ASN A 19 48.77 25.30 7.69
C ASN A 19 47.83 24.49 6.78
N SER A 20 48.35 23.48 6.07
CA SER A 20 47.53 22.57 5.25
C SER A 20 46.59 21.73 6.11
N LEU A 21 47.07 21.18 7.23
CA LEU A 21 46.25 20.37 8.14
C LEU A 21 45.10 21.19 8.73
N GLU A 22 45.38 22.41 9.20
CA GLU A 22 44.38 23.29 9.79
C GLU A 22 43.27 23.63 8.78
N LYS A 23 43.62 23.90 7.51
CA LYS A 23 42.64 24.09 6.43
C LYS A 23 41.73 22.87 6.24
N HIS A 24 42.27 21.64 6.25
CA HIS A 24 41.48 20.42 6.09
C HIS A 24 40.60 20.13 7.32
N LEU A 25 41.07 20.46 8.52
CA LEU A 25 40.30 20.33 9.75
C LEU A 25 39.10 21.28 9.80
N GLN A 26 39.23 22.50 9.24
CA GLN A 26 38.11 23.44 9.12
C GLN A 26 36.98 22.90 8.24
N THR A 27 37.32 22.13 7.19
CA THR A 27 36.35 21.52 6.26
C THR A 27 35.92 20.11 6.65
N ARG A 28 36.27 19.64 7.86
CA ARG A 28 35.96 18.28 8.29
C ARG A 28 34.44 18.10 8.46
N PRO A 29 33.80 17.12 7.80
CA PRO A 29 32.39 16.83 8.00
C PRO A 29 32.12 16.28 9.40
N ASP A 30 30.91 16.51 9.91
CA ASP A 30 30.50 15.99 11.21
C ASP A 30 30.37 14.45 11.20
N MET A 31 30.50 13.84 12.37
CA MET A 31 30.35 12.40 12.51
C MET A 31 28.97 11.92 12.03
N GLN A 32 27.91 12.69 12.28
CA GLN A 32 26.57 12.32 11.80
C GLN A 32 26.46 12.38 10.27
N ASP A 33 27.14 13.32 9.62
CA ASP A 33 27.16 13.37 8.16
C ASP A 33 27.86 12.15 7.55
N LEU A 34 28.95 11.69 8.16
CA LEU A 34 29.64 10.46 7.72
C LEU A 34 28.77 9.22 7.89
N LYS A 35 27.98 9.18 8.96
CA LYS A 35 26.98 8.14 9.22
C LYS A 35 25.85 8.15 8.21
N ASN A 36 25.29 9.32 7.92
CA ASN A 36 24.23 9.49 6.92
C ASN A 36 24.71 9.10 5.52
N ARG A 37 25.97 9.41 5.19
CA ARG A 37 26.62 9.00 3.93
C ARG A 37 27.08 7.54 3.91
N HIS A 38 26.78 6.76 4.94
CA HIS A 38 27.17 5.35 5.07
C HIS A 38 28.68 5.11 5.01
N ILE A 39 29.49 6.12 5.35
CA ILE A 39 30.95 5.99 5.46
C ILE A 39 31.30 5.43 6.84
N LEU A 40 30.67 5.97 7.89
CA LEU A 40 30.79 5.45 9.25
C LEU A 40 29.54 4.63 9.57
N LEU A 41 29.71 3.45 10.17
CA LEU A 41 28.58 2.61 10.56
C LEU A 41 27.80 3.24 11.73
N ASN A 42 26.48 3.16 11.67
CA ASN A 42 25.54 3.64 12.69
C ASN A 42 25.31 2.62 13.82
N THR A 43 26.37 1.98 14.31
CA THR A 43 26.24 0.94 15.35
C THR A 43 26.85 1.41 16.67
N ASN A 44 26.22 1.04 17.78
CA ASN A 44 26.75 1.27 19.13
C ASN A 44 27.67 0.13 19.60
N VAL A 45 28.08 -0.73 18.67
CA VAL A 45 28.87 -1.95 18.96
C VAL A 45 30.35 -1.65 18.75
N ALA A 46 31.22 -2.29 19.53
CA ALA A 46 32.66 -2.17 19.38
C ALA A 46 33.12 -2.42 17.92
N PRO A 47 34.14 -1.71 17.41
CA PRO A 47 34.59 -1.81 16.01
C PRO A 47 34.89 -3.23 15.53
N SER A 48 35.39 -4.10 16.42
CA SER A 48 35.71 -5.50 16.11
C SER A 48 34.49 -6.39 15.81
N LEU A 49 33.31 -6.04 16.31
CA LEU A 49 32.07 -6.83 16.17
C LEU A 49 31.14 -6.32 15.08
N GLN A 50 31.45 -5.16 14.48
CA GLN A 50 30.58 -4.53 13.48
C GLN A 50 30.34 -5.45 12.27
N SER A 51 31.38 -6.19 11.84
CA SER A 51 31.27 -7.16 10.75
C SER A 51 30.34 -8.32 11.10
N ALA A 52 30.46 -8.88 12.29
CA ALA A 52 29.61 -9.97 12.76
C ALA A 52 28.14 -9.54 12.88
N GLN A 53 27.89 -8.31 13.36
CA GLN A 53 26.54 -7.74 13.40
C GLN A 53 25.93 -7.60 12.00
N GLN A 54 26.68 -7.06 11.04
CA GLN A 54 26.21 -6.93 9.65
C GLN A 54 25.93 -8.29 8.99
N GLU A 55 26.77 -9.29 9.25
CA GLU A 55 26.56 -10.65 8.73
C GLU A 55 25.30 -11.28 9.33
N LEU A 56 25.05 -11.09 10.63
CA LEU A 56 23.80 -11.54 11.26
C LEU A 56 22.57 -10.83 10.66
N ASP A 57 22.65 -9.51 10.44
CA ASP A 57 21.55 -8.76 9.84
C ASP A 57 21.29 -9.19 8.40
N ARG A 58 22.35 -9.50 7.65
CA ARG A 58 22.25 -10.11 6.31
C ARG A 58 21.55 -11.46 6.37
N GLN A 59 21.93 -12.33 7.30
CA GLN A 59 21.31 -13.65 7.47
C GLN A 59 19.82 -13.55 7.85
N ARG A 60 19.49 -12.65 8.78
CA ARG A 60 18.09 -12.36 9.14
C ARG A 60 17.28 -11.85 7.95
N ALA A 61 17.86 -10.96 7.15
CA ALA A 61 17.24 -10.49 5.92
C ALA A 61 17.06 -11.63 4.91
N THR A 62 18.04 -12.49 4.70
CA THR A 62 17.92 -13.63 3.78
C THR A 62 16.88 -14.63 4.24
N ASP A 63 16.81 -14.95 5.53
CA ASP A 63 15.84 -15.88 6.08
C ASP A 63 14.43 -15.32 6.01
N SER A 64 14.28 -14.02 6.32
CA SER A 64 13.02 -13.30 6.16
C SER A 64 12.56 -13.31 4.70
N LEU A 65 13.46 -12.99 3.75
CA LEU A 65 13.15 -13.04 2.32
C LEU A 65 12.75 -14.44 1.87
N LYS A 66 13.49 -15.47 2.29
CA LYS A 66 13.18 -16.87 1.97
C LYS A 66 11.78 -17.27 2.43
N LYS A 67 11.43 -16.96 3.69
CA LYS A 67 10.09 -17.20 4.24
C LYS A 67 8.98 -16.48 3.47
N ASN A 68 9.24 -15.26 3.00
CA ASN A 68 8.27 -14.49 2.21
C ASN A 68 8.14 -15.03 0.78
N LEU A 69 9.23 -15.52 0.18
CA LEU A 69 9.22 -16.13 -1.15
C LEU A 69 8.49 -17.47 -1.15
N GLU A 70 8.60 -18.27 -0.09
CA GLU A 70 7.84 -19.52 0.08
C GLU A 70 6.32 -19.29 0.10
N LYS A 71 5.88 -18.14 0.60
CA LYS A 71 4.46 -17.76 0.73
C LYS A 71 4.03 -16.74 -0.32
N ARG A 72 4.76 -16.64 -1.42
CA ARG A 72 4.48 -15.69 -2.48
C ARG A 72 3.16 -16.09 -3.17
N PRO A 73 2.12 -15.25 -3.15
CA PRO A 73 0.87 -15.52 -3.85
C PRO A 73 1.06 -15.45 -5.37
N GLU A 74 0.32 -16.28 -6.10
CA GLU A 74 0.30 -16.26 -7.56
C GLU A 74 -0.46 -15.04 -8.10
N ARG A 75 -0.19 -14.68 -9.37
CA ARG A 75 -0.86 -13.55 -10.02
C ARG A 75 -2.37 -13.69 -9.96
N ASP A 76 -2.87 -14.88 -10.25
CA ASP A 76 -4.31 -15.12 -10.34
C ASP A 76 -4.96 -15.03 -8.95
N GLU A 77 -4.28 -15.43 -7.87
CA GLU A 77 -4.78 -15.21 -6.50
C GLU A 77 -4.92 -13.71 -6.15
N LEU A 78 -4.06 -12.87 -6.72
CA LEU A 78 -4.11 -11.42 -6.54
C LEU A 78 -5.23 -10.75 -7.36
N VAL A 79 -5.69 -11.40 -8.44
CA VAL A 79 -6.81 -10.98 -9.30
C VAL A 79 -8.15 -11.56 -8.79
N GLU A 80 -8.16 -12.84 -8.41
CA GLU A 80 -9.35 -13.65 -8.09
C GLU A 80 -9.92 -13.40 -6.70
N ARG A 81 -9.20 -12.75 -5.79
CA ARG A 81 -9.71 -12.39 -4.45
C ARG A 81 -10.95 -11.45 -4.45
N ILE A 82 -11.48 -11.15 -5.64
CA ILE A 82 -12.70 -10.37 -5.91
C ILE A 82 -13.72 -11.15 -6.75
N SER A 83 -13.57 -12.45 -7.01
CA SER A 83 -14.75 -13.18 -7.51
C SER A 83 -15.82 -12.95 -6.44
N PRO A 84 -16.90 -12.19 -6.76
CA PRO A 84 -17.91 -11.93 -5.77
C PRO A 84 -18.37 -13.31 -5.41
N ARG A 85 -18.03 -13.74 -4.19
CA ARG A 85 -18.59 -14.94 -3.58
C ARG A 85 -20.05 -14.82 -3.93
N SER A 86 -20.46 -15.72 -4.83
CA SER A 86 -21.78 -15.77 -5.43
C SER A 86 -22.70 -15.18 -4.40
N PHE A 87 -23.36 -14.07 -4.71
CA PHE A 87 -24.46 -13.59 -3.89
C PHE A 87 -25.31 -14.83 -3.80
N CYS A 88 -25.17 -15.57 -2.69
CA CYS A 88 -25.98 -16.73 -2.43
C CYS A 88 -27.32 -16.07 -2.46
N CYS A 89 -28.08 -16.35 -3.51
CA CYS A 89 -29.50 -16.18 -3.50
C CYS A 89 -29.88 -16.75 -2.13
N LEU A 90 -30.17 -15.86 -1.17
CA LEU A 90 -30.99 -16.24 -0.05
C LEU A 90 -32.27 -16.60 -0.76
N SER A 91 -32.37 -17.88 -1.11
CA SER A 91 -33.55 -18.52 -1.62
C SER A 91 -34.67 -18.19 -0.63
N ASP A 92 -35.48 -17.21 -1.00
CA ASP A 92 -36.91 -17.02 -0.77
C ASP A 92 -37.59 -17.75 0.42
N SER A 93 -37.00 -17.74 1.62
CA SER A 93 -37.73 -18.26 2.79
C SER A 93 -37.31 -17.72 4.17
N THR A 94 -36.69 -16.54 4.25
CA THR A 94 -36.39 -15.95 5.57
C THR A 94 -36.68 -14.46 5.62
N VAL A 95 -37.89 -14.08 5.19
CA VAL A 95 -38.45 -12.74 5.42
C VAL A 95 -39.18 -12.66 6.77
N TYR A 96 -39.29 -13.76 7.53
CA TYR A 96 -40.21 -13.85 8.69
C TYR A 96 -39.58 -13.76 10.10
N THR A 97 -38.30 -13.44 10.25
CA THR A 97 -37.68 -13.38 11.62
C THR A 97 -36.90 -12.12 11.95
N CYS A 98 -36.95 -11.08 11.12
CA CYS A 98 -36.25 -9.81 11.37
C CYS A 98 -37.17 -8.61 11.71
N VAL A 99 -38.50 -8.79 11.76
CA VAL A 99 -39.44 -7.68 12.09
C VAL A 99 -40.07 -7.80 13.49
N THR A 100 -39.86 -8.89 14.24
CA THR A 100 -40.54 -9.12 15.53
C THR A 100 -39.60 -9.33 16.74
N HIS A 101 -38.58 -8.48 16.87
CA HIS A 101 -37.86 -8.32 18.15
C HIS A 101 -37.60 -6.83 18.47
N ALA A 102 -38.52 -5.95 18.08
CA ALA A 102 -38.49 -4.51 18.33
C ALA A 102 -39.50 -4.05 19.41
N VAL A 103 -39.69 -4.87 20.44
CA VAL A 103 -40.25 -4.40 21.71
C VAL A 103 -39.59 -5.22 22.81
N PHE A 104 -38.90 -4.54 23.72
CA PHE A 104 -38.30 -5.06 24.96
C PHE A 104 -36.81 -5.44 24.93
N MET A 105 -35.92 -4.44 24.94
CA MET A 105 -34.67 -4.52 25.73
C MET A 105 -34.31 -3.15 26.34
N PRO A 106 -33.95 -3.10 27.64
CA PRO A 106 -33.69 -1.86 28.36
C PRO A 106 -32.33 -1.25 27.98
N LEU A 107 -32.29 0.08 28.00
CA LEU A 107 -31.11 0.92 27.90
C LEU A 107 -30.05 0.50 28.93
N THR A 108 -28.94 -0.09 28.47
CA THR A 108 -27.56 0.27 28.84
C THR A 108 -26.57 -0.64 28.12
N ARG A 109 -25.98 -0.15 27.03
CA ARG A 109 -24.61 -0.54 26.65
C ARG A 109 -23.98 0.58 25.83
N TYR A 110 -23.36 1.50 26.55
CA TYR A 110 -21.99 1.95 26.32
C TYR A 110 -21.51 1.88 24.86
N TYR A 111 -21.60 3.01 24.16
CA TYR A 111 -20.85 3.28 22.94
C TYR A 111 -19.36 3.46 23.29
N PRO A 112 -18.42 2.60 22.86
CA PRO A 112 -17.02 3.00 22.84
C PRO A 112 -16.81 3.93 21.63
N ARG A 113 -16.94 5.24 21.86
CA ARG A 113 -16.15 6.23 21.12
C ARG A 113 -14.71 6.15 21.63
N THR A 114 -13.91 5.24 21.10
CA THR A 114 -12.46 5.41 21.12
C THR A 114 -12.02 5.69 19.70
N LEU A 115 -11.73 6.96 19.44
CA LEU A 115 -10.87 7.40 18.36
C LEU A 115 -9.48 6.78 18.58
N SER A 116 -9.25 5.60 18.04
CA SER A 116 -7.91 5.10 17.79
C SER A 116 -7.96 4.06 16.67
N SER A 117 -7.36 4.44 15.55
CA SER A 117 -7.37 3.75 14.26
C SER A 117 -8.76 3.34 13.77
N ALA A 118 -9.40 4.24 13.03
CA ALA A 118 -10.13 3.81 11.85
C ALA A 118 -9.16 2.99 11.00
N VAL A 119 -9.08 1.69 11.27
CA VAL A 119 -8.70 0.73 10.25
C VAL A 119 -9.83 0.88 9.24
N ILE A 120 -9.62 1.76 8.27
CA ILE A 120 -10.19 1.57 6.95
C ILE A 120 -9.83 0.11 6.68
N LEU A 121 -10.81 -0.78 6.80
CA LEU A 121 -10.72 -2.14 6.32
C LEU A 121 -10.43 -1.95 4.83
N THR A 122 -9.15 -1.89 4.49
CA THR A 122 -8.68 -1.87 3.13
C THR A 122 -9.27 -3.13 2.54
N ARG A 123 -10.27 -2.91 1.68
CA ARG A 123 -10.86 -3.90 0.79
C ARG A 123 -9.70 -4.70 0.22
N GLN A 124 -9.42 -5.89 0.78
CA GLN A 124 -8.25 -6.71 0.45
C GLN A 124 -8.42 -7.41 -0.91
N GLY A 125 -9.00 -6.72 -1.88
CA GLY A 125 -9.28 -7.21 -3.22
C GLY A 125 -9.00 -6.10 -4.23
N ASN A 126 -8.45 -6.50 -5.39
CA ASN A 126 -7.97 -5.66 -6.49
C ASN A 126 -6.55 -5.10 -6.30
N ILE A 127 -5.61 -5.93 -5.84
CA ILE A 127 -4.19 -5.57 -5.82
C ILE A 127 -3.65 -5.44 -7.26
N LEU A 128 -4.09 -6.33 -8.16
CA LEU A 128 -3.75 -6.30 -9.59
C LEU A 128 -5.04 -6.28 -10.44
N PRO A 129 -5.07 -5.53 -11.56
CA PRO A 129 -6.18 -5.60 -12.51
C PRO A 129 -6.16 -6.94 -13.26
N ALA A 130 -7.35 -7.45 -13.62
CA ALA A 130 -7.48 -8.67 -14.43
C ALA A 130 -6.94 -8.50 -15.87
N SER A 131 -6.71 -7.26 -16.32
CA SER A 131 -6.27 -6.94 -17.68
C SER A 131 -4.95 -7.64 -18.06
N THR A 132 -4.86 -8.09 -19.30
CA THR A 132 -3.63 -8.63 -19.92
C THR A 132 -2.68 -7.51 -20.41
N ALA A 133 -3.07 -6.24 -20.25
CA ALA A 133 -2.26 -5.10 -20.66
C ALA A 133 -0.93 -5.01 -19.87
N ALA A 134 0.12 -4.55 -20.55
CA ALA A 134 1.43 -4.30 -19.94
C ALA A 134 1.33 -3.27 -18.80
N PRO A 135 2.19 -3.32 -17.75
CA PRO A 135 2.07 -2.47 -16.56
C PRO A 135 1.97 -0.97 -16.84
N ALA A 136 2.71 -0.47 -17.84
CA ALA A 136 2.69 0.93 -18.24
C ALA A 136 1.33 1.39 -18.82
N LEU A 137 0.55 0.47 -19.39
CA LEU A 137 -0.73 0.76 -20.06
C LEU A 137 -1.96 0.47 -19.19
N GLN A 138 -1.80 -0.27 -18.10
CA GLN A 138 -2.93 -0.67 -17.23
C GLN A 138 -3.72 0.54 -16.71
N ALA A 139 -3.02 1.65 -16.39
CA ALA A 139 -3.67 2.87 -15.94
C ALA A 139 -4.56 3.48 -17.04
N HIS A 140 -4.02 3.67 -18.24
CA HIS A 140 -4.75 4.24 -19.38
C HIS A 140 -5.87 3.34 -19.88
N ALA A 141 -5.66 2.02 -19.90
CA ALA A 141 -6.70 1.06 -20.25
C ALA A 141 -7.90 1.17 -19.30
N ARG A 142 -7.65 1.25 -17.99
CA ARG A 142 -8.71 1.42 -16.98
C ARG A 142 -9.41 2.77 -17.07
N GLU A 143 -8.67 3.84 -17.39
CA GLU A 143 -9.24 5.17 -17.65
C GLU A 143 -10.25 5.11 -18.80
N LEU A 144 -9.84 4.49 -19.92
CA LEU A 144 -10.69 4.33 -21.10
C LEU A 144 -11.91 3.45 -20.80
N GLU A 145 -11.72 2.31 -20.12
CA GLU A 145 -12.82 1.42 -19.71
C GLU A 145 -13.86 2.16 -18.87
N ARG A 146 -13.43 3.00 -17.93
CA ARG A 146 -14.35 3.81 -17.11
C ARG A 146 -15.15 4.79 -17.95
N HIS A 147 -14.50 5.49 -18.87
CA HIS A 147 -15.19 6.42 -19.77
C HIS A 147 -16.19 5.71 -20.66
N MET A 148 -15.79 4.61 -21.29
CA MET A 148 -16.70 3.80 -22.11
C MET A 148 -17.89 3.31 -21.29
N LEU A 149 -17.67 2.83 -20.06
CA LEU A 149 -18.76 2.41 -19.19
C LEU A 149 -19.67 3.57 -18.79
N ALA A 150 -19.12 4.74 -18.48
CA ALA A 150 -19.89 5.93 -18.15
C ALA A 150 -20.79 6.36 -19.32
N ASP A 151 -20.25 6.44 -20.53
CA ASP A 151 -21.00 6.83 -21.73
C ASP A 151 -22.13 5.82 -22.04
N ASN A 152 -21.83 4.52 -21.87
CA ASN A 152 -22.82 3.46 -22.03
C ASN A 152 -23.94 3.52 -20.98
N LEU A 153 -23.60 3.85 -19.73
CA LEU A 153 -24.58 3.99 -18.66
C LEU A 153 -25.43 5.24 -18.86
N GLU A 154 -24.81 6.35 -19.25
CA GLU A 154 -25.49 7.61 -19.56
C GLU A 154 -26.57 7.40 -20.63
N HIS A 155 -26.24 6.74 -21.73
CA HIS A 155 -27.22 6.44 -22.78
C HIS A 155 -28.38 5.54 -22.31
N LYS A 156 -28.10 4.57 -21.42
CA LYS A 156 -29.14 3.70 -20.82
C LYS A 156 -30.03 4.46 -19.85
N ILE A 157 -29.47 5.42 -19.11
CA ILE A 157 -30.22 6.25 -18.17
C ILE A 157 -31.11 7.25 -18.93
N GLN A 158 -30.63 7.79 -20.05
CA GLN A 158 -31.43 8.68 -20.91
C GLN A 158 -32.68 7.97 -21.47
N ASN A 159 -32.54 6.69 -21.83
CA ASN A 159 -33.66 5.87 -22.35
C ASN A 159 -34.40 5.11 -21.24
N ARG A 160 -34.33 5.57 -19.99
CA ARG A 160 -35.04 4.92 -18.89
C ARG A 160 -36.55 5.10 -19.08
N PRO A 161 -37.34 4.02 -19.12
CA PRO A 161 -38.79 4.13 -19.27
C PRO A 161 -39.41 4.75 -18.01
N GLU A 162 -40.45 5.56 -18.23
CA GLU A 162 -41.29 6.12 -17.16
C GLU A 162 -42.04 5.01 -16.41
N PRO A 163 -42.39 5.22 -15.13
CA PRO A 163 -43.05 4.20 -14.30
C PRO A 163 -44.39 3.73 -14.87
N GLU A 164 -45.14 4.59 -15.58
CA GLU A 164 -46.39 4.21 -16.27
C GLU A 164 -46.19 3.10 -17.32
N ALA A 165 -45.07 3.14 -18.04
CA ALA A 165 -44.73 2.11 -19.01
C ALA A 165 -44.46 0.76 -18.32
N LEU A 166 -43.94 0.78 -17.09
CA LEU A 166 -43.72 -0.42 -16.28
C LEU A 166 -45.02 -0.98 -15.70
N ILE A 167 -45.97 -0.10 -15.34
CA ILE A 167 -47.33 -0.50 -14.92
C ILE A 167 -48.06 -1.21 -16.07
N THR A 168 -47.98 -0.63 -17.28
CA THR A 168 -48.59 -1.22 -18.49
C THR A 168 -47.97 -2.58 -18.83
N GLN A 169 -46.68 -2.75 -18.56
CA GLN A 169 -45.97 -4.03 -18.73
C GLN A 169 -46.29 -5.05 -17.63
N GLY A 170 -47.06 -4.68 -16.60
CA GLY A 170 -47.40 -5.55 -15.46
C GLY A 170 -46.22 -5.82 -14.53
N ILE A 171 -45.17 -5.00 -14.59
CA ILE A 171 -43.99 -5.11 -13.71
C ILE A 171 -44.22 -4.35 -12.39
N LEU A 172 -44.94 -3.23 -12.46
CA LEU A 172 -45.28 -2.39 -11.31
C LEU A 172 -46.81 -2.35 -11.11
N THR A 173 -47.27 -2.29 -9.87
CA THR A 173 -48.69 -2.05 -9.56
C THR A 173 -48.98 -0.54 -9.42
N GLU A 174 -50.23 -0.11 -9.62
CA GLU A 174 -50.59 1.32 -9.56
C GLU A 174 -50.32 1.97 -8.20
N ASP A 175 -50.43 1.18 -7.11
CA ASP A 175 -50.19 1.62 -5.74
C ASP A 175 -48.69 1.81 -5.40
N GLU A 176 -47.78 1.31 -6.25
CA GLU A 176 -46.32 1.33 -6.04
C GLU A 176 -45.60 2.37 -6.92
N ASP A 177 -46.34 3.31 -7.55
CA ASP A 177 -45.72 4.38 -8.34
C ASP A 177 -44.85 5.29 -7.45
N PRO A 178 -43.52 5.40 -7.69
CA PRO A 178 -42.63 6.24 -6.90
C PRO A 178 -42.93 7.74 -6.96
N ARG A 179 -43.81 8.19 -7.87
CA ARG A 179 -44.28 9.58 -7.97
C ARG A 179 -45.55 9.85 -7.16
N SER A 180 -46.22 8.80 -6.67
CA SER A 180 -47.48 8.90 -5.92
C SER A 180 -47.29 9.03 -4.39
N ALA A 181 -46.04 9.00 -3.92
CA ALA A 181 -45.64 9.17 -2.52
C ALA A 181 -45.54 10.64 -2.07
#